data_AF-A0A9P5LER5-F1
#
_entry.id   AF-A0A9P5LER5-F1
#
_cell.length_a   1.000
_cell.length_b   1.000
_cell.length_c   1.000
_cell.angle_alpha   90.00
_cell.angle_beta   90.00
_cell.angle_gamma   90.00
#
_symmetry.space_group_name_H-M   'P 1'
#
loop_
_entity.id
_entity.type
_entity.pdbx_description
1 polymer ?
#
loop_
_entity_poly.entity_id
_entity_poly.type
_entity_poly.pdbx_seq_one_letter_code
_entity_poly.pdbx_strand_id
1 'polypeptide(L)'
;MRSQHYTIVAIPIPINLPPQVVVAFIQTYVPTLRLNDHVAGFEEIPADPSCIANDPFFGPWDDTVRSFQVHEITRLLPGVSRETRWPVVFQSFPDGISSRANANAGILVWARWTVRRRDVASPASPASPETATSSPATEVGEEWELYEEVLTDANTMLMRFTARSVDRIHNQITQRLVDEVCKSYFDGTLYQ
;
A
#
# COMPACT_ATOMS: atom_id res chain seq x y z
N MET A 1 -11.22 -23.77 7.02
CA MET A 1 -9.92 -23.38 7.57
C MET A 1 -9.48 -22.10 6.88
N ARG A 2 -8.98 -21.11 7.64
CA ARG A 2 -8.42 -19.87 7.11
C ARG A 2 -6.90 -19.92 7.26
N SER A 3 -6.19 -19.18 6.42
CA SER A 3 -4.73 -19.03 6.45
C SER A 3 -4.41 -17.55 6.36
N GLN A 4 -3.28 -17.16 6.93
CA GLN A 4 -2.73 -15.81 6.82
C GLN A 4 -1.46 -15.81 5.96
N HIS A 5 -1.20 -14.70 5.29
CA HIS A 5 0.03 -14.40 4.54
C HIS A 5 0.44 -12.97 4.84
N TYR A 6 1.73 -12.75 5.08
CA TYR A 6 2.27 -11.46 5.44
C TYR A 6 3.33 -11.03 4.43
N THR A 7 3.26 -9.77 4.01
CA THR A 7 4.11 -9.20 2.97
C THR A 7 4.61 -7.85 3.42
N ILE A 8 5.88 -7.57 3.14
CA ILE A 8 6.51 -6.28 3.37
C ILE A 8 6.98 -5.72 2.03
N VAL A 9 6.74 -4.43 1.79
CA VAL A 9 7.31 -3.69 0.67
C VAL A 9 8.01 -2.45 1.24
N ALA A 10 9.22 -2.17 0.79
CA ALA A 10 9.96 -0.98 1.17
C ALA A 10 10.48 -0.30 -0.10
N ILE A 11 9.94 0.89 -0.41
CA ILE A 11 10.32 1.66 -1.59
C ILE A 11 11.12 2.90 -1.14
N PRO A 12 12.36 3.06 -1.62
CA PRO A 12 13.16 4.26 -1.38
C PRO A 12 12.44 5.56 -1.77
N ILE A 13 12.53 6.60 -0.93
CA ILE A 13 12.03 7.94 -1.27
C ILE A 13 13.21 8.78 -1.78
N PRO A 14 13.13 9.37 -2.99
CA PRO A 14 14.18 10.22 -3.54
C PRO A 14 14.59 11.34 -2.57
N ILE A 15 15.89 11.58 -2.41
CA ILE A 15 16.41 12.54 -1.43
C ILE A 15 15.89 13.98 -1.61
N ASN A 16 15.54 14.34 -2.85
CA ASN A 16 15.03 15.66 -3.18
C ASN A 16 13.50 15.79 -2.99
N LEU A 17 12.83 14.72 -2.54
CA LEU A 17 11.41 14.70 -2.23
C LEU A 17 11.23 14.72 -0.70
N PRO A 18 10.64 15.80 -0.13
CA PRO A 18 10.41 15.83 1.32
C PRO A 18 9.44 14.73 1.76
N PRO A 19 9.73 13.95 2.82
CA PRO A 19 8.91 12.81 3.23
C PRO A 19 7.47 13.21 3.61
N GLN A 20 7.26 14.41 4.12
CA GLN A 20 5.95 14.96 4.48
C GLN A 20 5.06 15.16 3.26
N VAL A 21 5.64 15.38 2.07
CA VAL A 21 4.90 15.43 0.81
C VAL A 21 4.36 14.05 0.48
N VAL A 22 5.14 12.98 0.72
CA VAL A 22 4.69 11.60 0.56
C VAL A 22 3.56 11.26 1.54
N VAL A 23 3.71 11.65 2.82
CA VAL A 23 2.67 11.46 3.85
C VAL A 23 1.37 12.15 3.44
N ALA A 24 1.44 13.44 3.08
CA ALA A 24 0.26 14.20 2.66
C ALA A 24 -0.41 13.57 1.42
N PHE A 25 0.39 13.09 0.47
CA PHE A 25 -0.10 12.41 -0.72
C PHE A 25 -0.87 11.14 -0.40
N ILE A 26 -0.31 10.22 0.40
CA ILE A 26 -0.99 8.96 0.74
C ILE A 26 -2.20 9.16 1.66
N GLN A 27 -2.20 10.20 2.51
CA GLN A 27 -3.33 10.55 3.39
C GLN A 27 -4.56 11.06 2.64
N THR A 28 -4.46 11.32 1.33
CA THR A 28 -5.65 11.53 0.48
C THR A 28 -6.40 10.24 0.17
N TYR A 29 -5.79 9.07 0.45
CA TYR A 29 -6.27 7.69 0.21
C TYR A 29 -6.46 7.30 -1.26
N VAL A 30 -7.01 8.22 -2.06
CA VAL A 30 -7.35 8.05 -3.48
C VAL A 30 -6.21 7.48 -4.33
N PRO A 31 -4.93 7.90 -4.18
CA PRO A 31 -3.84 7.33 -4.95
C PRO A 31 -3.70 5.80 -4.78
N THR A 32 -3.94 5.26 -3.59
CA THR A 32 -3.85 3.81 -3.34
C THR A 32 -4.89 3.01 -4.12
N LEU A 33 -6.06 3.60 -4.37
CA LEU A 33 -7.14 3.00 -5.16
C LEU A 33 -6.91 3.21 -6.65
N ARG A 34 -6.62 4.44 -7.06
CA ARG A 34 -6.46 4.81 -8.48
C ARG A 34 -5.26 4.14 -9.13
N LEU A 35 -4.17 3.92 -8.40
CA LEU A 35 -2.95 3.29 -8.93
C LEU A 35 -2.99 1.77 -8.93
N ASN A 36 -4.04 1.17 -8.37
CA ASN A 36 -4.24 -0.27 -8.38
C ASN A 36 -4.88 -0.72 -9.70
N ASP A 37 -4.15 -1.50 -10.50
CA ASP A 37 -4.61 -1.99 -11.82
C ASP A 37 -5.89 -2.85 -11.77
N HIS A 38 -6.24 -3.38 -10.59
CA HIS A 38 -7.45 -4.17 -10.42
C HIS A 38 -8.68 -3.29 -10.14
N VAL A 39 -8.49 -2.01 -9.82
CA VAL A 39 -9.56 -1.06 -9.55
C VAL A 39 -10.02 -0.42 -10.85
N ALA A 40 -11.25 -0.73 -11.26
CA ALA A 40 -11.90 -0.10 -12.42
C ALA A 40 -12.58 1.23 -12.05
N GLY A 41 -12.92 1.41 -10.78
CA GLY A 41 -13.50 2.63 -10.24
C GLY A 41 -13.75 2.49 -8.73
N PHE A 42 -14.07 3.60 -8.09
CA PHE A 42 -14.44 3.62 -6.67
C PHE A 42 -15.32 4.83 -6.39
N GLU A 43 -16.13 4.72 -5.34
CA GLU A 43 -16.94 5.82 -4.81
C GLU A 43 -16.79 5.89 -3.29
N GLU A 44 -16.74 7.10 -2.73
CA GLU A 44 -16.76 7.28 -1.28
C GLU A 44 -18.14 6.95 -0.75
N ILE A 45 -18.20 6.20 0.33
CA ILE A 45 -19.44 5.79 1.01
C ILE A 45 -19.38 6.23 2.48
N PRO A 46 -20.54 6.44 3.13
CA PRO A 46 -20.56 6.75 4.55
C PRO A 46 -19.79 5.71 5.38
N ALA A 47 -18.83 6.17 6.17
CA ALA A 47 -18.13 5.35 7.14
C ALA A 47 -18.92 5.28 8.45
N ASP A 48 -18.85 4.15 9.15
CA ASP A 48 -19.53 3.93 10.43
C ASP A 48 -18.52 3.45 11.49
N PRO A 49 -18.57 3.91 12.75
CA PRO A 49 -17.63 3.50 13.79
C PRO A 49 -17.45 1.99 13.97
N SER A 50 -18.49 1.19 13.70
CA SER A 50 -18.38 -0.28 13.79
C SER A 50 -17.40 -0.88 12.79
N CYS A 51 -17.04 -0.17 11.71
CA CYS A 51 -16.16 -0.70 10.68
C CYS A 51 -14.72 -0.90 11.18
N ILE A 52 -14.28 -0.15 12.20
CA ILE A 52 -12.93 -0.25 12.79
C ILE A 52 -12.93 -0.61 14.29
N ALA A 53 -14.09 -0.63 14.96
CA ALA A 53 -14.18 -0.74 16.42
C ALA A 53 -13.42 -1.92 17.06
N ASN A 54 -13.24 -3.04 16.34
CA ASN A 54 -12.55 -4.23 16.82
C ASN A 54 -11.34 -4.59 15.94
N ASP A 55 -10.84 -3.65 15.15
CA ASP A 55 -9.78 -3.90 14.19
C ASP A 55 -8.43 -3.40 14.71
N PRO A 56 -7.46 -4.29 14.99
CA PRO A 56 -6.19 -3.90 15.61
C PRO A 56 -5.29 -3.06 14.69
N PHE A 57 -5.60 -2.95 13.40
CA PHE A 57 -4.85 -2.12 12.46
C PHE A 57 -5.25 -0.63 12.50
N PHE A 58 -6.32 -0.32 13.21
CA PHE A 58 -6.88 1.02 13.33
C PHE A 58 -6.73 1.58 14.74
N GLY A 59 -6.63 2.90 14.82
CA GLY A 59 -6.70 3.62 16.08
C GLY A 59 -8.16 3.82 16.54
N PRO A 60 -8.37 4.62 17.59
CA PRO A 60 -9.71 5.12 17.92
C PRO A 60 -10.37 5.80 16.72
N TRP A 61 -11.70 5.80 16.67
CA TRP A 61 -12.44 6.52 15.64
C TRP A 61 -12.15 8.03 15.67
N ASP A 62 -11.91 8.60 14.50
CA ASP A 62 -11.70 10.03 14.27
C ASP A 62 -12.27 10.46 12.91
N ASP A 63 -12.12 11.75 12.57
CA ASP A 63 -12.60 12.35 11.32
C ASP A 63 -11.76 11.99 10.08
N THR A 64 -10.66 11.28 10.29
CA THR A 64 -9.80 10.81 9.20
C THR A 64 -10.28 9.49 8.62
N VAL A 65 -11.18 8.79 9.31
CA VAL A 65 -11.74 7.51 8.83
C VAL A 65 -12.59 7.75 7.59
N ARG A 66 -12.25 7.08 6.49
CA ARG A 66 -12.98 7.13 5.22
C ARG A 66 -13.27 5.74 4.71
N SER A 67 -14.39 5.57 4.02
CA SER A 67 -14.78 4.29 3.42
C SER A 67 -15.08 4.47 1.94
N PHE A 68 -14.65 3.52 1.13
CA PHE A 68 -14.90 3.51 -0.31
C PHE A 68 -15.50 2.19 -0.74
N GLN A 69 -16.45 2.25 -1.67
CA GLN A 69 -16.91 1.08 -2.41
C GLN A 69 -16.06 0.97 -3.67
N VAL A 70 -15.23 -0.07 -3.74
CA VAL A 70 -14.34 -0.31 -4.87
C VAL A 70 -15.03 -1.21 -5.89
N HIS A 71 -14.89 -0.88 -7.17
CA HIS A 71 -15.38 -1.64 -8.32
C HIS A 71 -14.19 -2.27 -9.03
N GLU A 72 -14.16 -3.60 -9.09
CA GLU A 72 -13.13 -4.40 -9.75
C GLU A 72 -13.72 -5.13 -10.96
N ILE A 73 -12.98 -5.12 -12.07
CA ILE A 73 -13.30 -5.92 -13.26
C ILE A 73 -12.18 -6.93 -13.46
N THR A 74 -12.40 -8.17 -13.01
CA THR A 74 -11.44 -9.26 -13.20
C THR A 74 -11.69 -9.94 -14.55
N ARG A 75 -10.70 -9.93 -15.44
CA ARG A 75 -10.76 -10.73 -16.68
C ARG A 75 -10.41 -12.18 -16.39
N LEU A 76 -11.33 -13.10 -16.68
CA LEU A 76 -11.16 -14.53 -16.40
C LEU A 76 -10.67 -15.28 -17.66
N LEU A 77 -11.23 -14.95 -18.83
CA LEU A 77 -10.90 -15.51 -20.14
C LEU A 77 -11.07 -14.43 -21.23
N PRO A 78 -10.56 -14.62 -22.47
CA PRO A 78 -10.88 -13.73 -23.58
C PRO A 78 -12.40 -13.57 -23.75
N GLY A 79 -12.89 -12.34 -23.63
CA GLY A 79 -14.33 -12.03 -23.70
C GLY A 79 -15.15 -12.30 -22.44
N VAL A 80 -14.57 -12.85 -21.37
CA VAL A 80 -15.25 -13.13 -20.10
C VAL A 80 -14.63 -12.31 -18.97
N SER A 81 -15.40 -11.37 -18.43
CA SER A 81 -15.05 -10.57 -17.26
C SER A 81 -16.07 -10.77 -16.14
N ARG A 82 -15.61 -10.62 -14.91
CA ARG A 82 -16.45 -10.57 -13.72
C ARG A 82 -16.32 -9.21 -13.07
N GLU A 83 -17.44 -8.51 -12.92
CA GLU A 83 -17.52 -7.32 -12.08
C GLU A 83 -17.73 -7.75 -10.62
N THR A 84 -16.97 -7.15 -9.72
CA THR A 84 -17.14 -7.33 -8.28
C THR A 84 -17.05 -5.99 -7.58
N ARG A 85 -17.74 -5.86 -6.45
CA ARG A 85 -17.63 -4.70 -5.58
C ARG A 85 -17.24 -5.13 -4.19
N TRP A 86 -16.34 -4.39 -3.57
CA TRP A 86 -15.90 -4.65 -2.20
C TRP A 86 -15.61 -3.33 -1.47
N PRO A 87 -15.93 -3.24 -0.16
CA PRO A 87 -15.64 -2.04 0.61
C PRO A 87 -14.18 -2.05 1.10
N VAL A 88 -13.62 -0.86 1.22
CA VAL A 88 -12.34 -0.60 1.89
C VAL A 88 -12.51 0.56 2.86
N VAL A 89 -11.93 0.43 4.05
CA VAL A 89 -11.85 1.50 5.03
C VAL A 89 -10.40 1.95 5.18
N PHE A 90 -10.20 3.25 5.31
CA PHE A 90 -8.92 3.90 5.57
C PHE A 90 -8.97 4.72 6.85
N GLN A 91 -7.82 4.89 7.48
CA GLN A 91 -7.60 5.87 8.54
C GLN A 91 -6.17 6.40 8.42
N SER A 92 -5.99 7.70 8.62
CA SER A 92 -4.66 8.30 8.66
C SER A 92 -4.10 8.27 10.09
N PHE A 93 -2.79 8.23 10.18
CA PHE A 93 -2.04 8.49 11.41
C PHE A 93 -0.84 9.38 11.05
N PRO A 94 -0.12 9.97 12.02
CA PRO A 94 0.85 11.04 11.75
C PRO A 94 1.83 10.79 10.59
N ASP A 95 2.33 9.56 10.47
CA ASP A 95 3.35 9.19 9.49
C ASP A 95 2.82 8.32 8.33
N GLY A 96 1.50 8.16 8.19
CA GLY A 96 0.97 7.26 7.19
C GLY A 96 -0.53 6.98 7.22
N ILE A 97 -0.90 5.82 6.67
CA ILE A 97 -2.28 5.36 6.54
C ILE A 97 -2.41 3.86 6.84
N SER A 98 -3.53 3.47 7.44
CA SER A 98 -3.98 2.08 7.57
C SER A 98 -5.18 1.87 6.65
N SER A 99 -5.32 0.66 6.13
CA SER A 99 -6.49 0.24 5.38
C SER A 99 -6.92 -1.19 5.70
N ARG A 100 -8.20 -1.46 5.49
CA ARG A 100 -8.73 -2.83 5.40
C ARG A 100 -9.70 -2.93 4.24
N ALA A 101 -9.44 -3.87 3.33
CA ALA A 101 -10.34 -4.25 2.25
C ALA A 101 -11.02 -5.59 2.54
N ASN A 102 -12.34 -5.63 2.35
CA ASN A 102 -13.14 -6.86 2.41
C ASN A 102 -13.38 -7.36 0.98
N ALA A 103 -12.32 -7.90 0.37
CA ALA A 103 -12.32 -8.34 -1.02
C ALA A 103 -13.18 -9.60 -1.26
N ASN A 104 -13.32 -9.96 -2.53
CA ASN A 104 -14.17 -11.08 -2.96
C ASN A 104 -13.78 -12.42 -2.31
N ALA A 105 -14.72 -13.36 -2.26
CA ALA A 105 -14.53 -14.71 -1.70
C ALA A 105 -14.08 -14.72 -0.22
N GLY A 106 -14.40 -13.65 0.53
CA GLY A 106 -14.10 -13.54 1.95
C GLY A 106 -12.62 -13.33 2.26
N ILE A 107 -11.86 -12.78 1.30
CA ILE A 107 -10.48 -12.36 1.49
C ILE A 107 -10.48 -11.03 2.25
N LEU A 108 -9.73 -10.98 3.35
CA LEU A 108 -9.48 -9.76 4.10
C LEU A 108 -8.03 -9.35 3.87
N VAL A 109 -7.83 -8.08 3.54
CA VAL A 109 -6.48 -7.51 3.37
C VAL A 109 -6.38 -6.29 4.26
N TRP A 110 -5.44 -6.31 5.19
CA TRP A 110 -4.99 -5.13 5.92
C TRP A 110 -3.69 -4.66 5.30
N ALA A 111 -3.58 -3.35 5.06
CA ALA A 111 -2.34 -2.75 4.60
C ALA A 111 -2.05 -1.47 5.38
N ARG A 112 -0.81 -1.29 5.79
CA ARG A 112 -0.32 -0.12 6.52
C ARG A 112 0.87 0.47 5.78
N TRP A 113 0.72 1.68 5.27
CA TRP A 113 1.82 2.45 4.67
C TRP A 113 2.34 3.45 5.69
N THR A 114 3.66 3.47 5.89
CA THR A 114 4.36 4.36 6.82
C THR A 114 5.54 4.98 6.11
N VAL A 115 5.67 6.30 6.17
CA VAL A 115 6.89 7.00 5.76
C VAL A 115 7.85 6.99 6.94
N ARG A 116 9.00 6.33 6.79
CA ARG A 116 9.98 6.18 7.87
C ARG A 116 11.40 6.32 7.35
N ARG A 117 12.35 6.56 8.26
CA ARG A 117 13.79 6.46 7.94
C ARG A 117 14.13 5.00 7.69
N ARG A 118 14.99 4.75 6.72
CA ARG A 118 15.47 3.40 6.38
C ARG A 118 16.35 2.86 7.51
N ASP A 119 16.10 1.63 7.90
CA ASP A 119 17.01 0.89 8.76
C ASP A 119 18.24 0.46 7.94
N VAL A 120 19.38 1.13 8.15
CA VAL A 120 20.67 0.82 7.50
C VAL A 120 21.16 -0.62 7.78
N ALA A 121 20.50 -1.32 8.72
CA ALA A 121 20.80 -2.71 9.10
C ALA A 121 19.92 -3.78 8.42
N SER A 122 18.92 -3.41 7.60
CA SER A 122 18.13 -4.40 6.87
C SER A 122 18.90 -4.92 5.65
N PRO A 123 19.09 -6.24 5.49
CA PRO A 123 19.83 -6.77 4.35
C PRO A 123 19.02 -6.49 3.09
N ALA A 124 19.53 -5.58 2.26
CA ALA A 124 19.09 -5.47 0.88
C ALA A 124 19.16 -6.86 0.23
N SER A 125 18.16 -7.19 -0.60
CA SER A 125 18.17 -8.39 -1.43
C SER A 125 19.50 -8.54 -2.17
N PRO A 126 19.99 -9.78 -2.39
CA PRO A 126 21.38 -10.03 -2.70
C PRO A 126 21.75 -9.52 -4.10
N ALA A 127 22.40 -8.36 -4.16
CA ALA A 127 23.26 -8.04 -5.27
C ALA A 127 24.58 -8.81 -5.10
N SER A 128 25.04 -9.42 -6.19
CA SER A 128 26.19 -10.32 -6.29
C SER A 128 27.47 -9.80 -5.61
N PRO A 129 28.34 -10.70 -5.12
CA PRO A 129 29.48 -10.33 -4.30
C PRO A 129 30.67 -9.94 -5.18
N GLU A 130 31.02 -8.66 -5.24
CA GLU A 130 32.37 -8.25 -5.65
C GLU A 130 32.94 -7.21 -4.68
N THR A 131 33.91 -7.70 -3.91
CA THR A 131 35.11 -7.02 -3.42
C THR A 131 34.93 -5.88 -2.43
N ALA A 132 35.12 -6.22 -1.16
CA ALA A 132 35.33 -5.31 -0.06
C ALA A 132 36.50 -4.35 -0.33
N THR A 133 36.23 -3.05 -0.32
CA THR A 133 37.21 -2.00 -0.04
C THR A 133 36.55 -1.01 0.92
N SER A 134 37.07 -0.99 2.14
CA SER A 134 36.72 -0.05 3.20
C SER A 134 36.92 1.40 2.73
N SER A 135 35.81 2.14 2.59
CA SER A 135 35.79 3.59 2.46
C SER A 135 34.80 4.16 3.49
N PRO A 136 35.13 5.21 4.26
CA PRO A 136 34.14 5.96 5.01
C PRO A 136 33.55 6.98 4.04
N ALA A 137 32.64 6.53 3.18
CA ALA A 137 31.76 7.39 2.44
C ALA A 137 30.35 7.04 2.90
N THR A 138 29.74 7.93 3.68
CA THR A 138 28.29 8.03 3.72
C THR A 138 27.87 8.30 2.28
N GLU A 139 27.62 7.24 1.51
CA GLU A 139 26.81 7.40 0.32
C GLU A 139 25.51 8.00 0.83
N VAL A 140 25.22 9.21 0.37
CA VAL A 140 23.99 9.95 0.64
C VAL A 140 22.88 9.20 -0.10
N GLY A 141 22.58 8.00 0.39
CA GLY A 141 21.51 7.16 -0.08
C GLY A 141 20.19 7.71 0.44
N GLU A 142 19.12 7.40 -0.27
CA GLU A 142 17.76 7.75 0.07
C GLU A 142 17.43 7.34 1.51
N GLU A 143 17.44 8.33 2.42
CA GLU A 143 17.34 8.15 3.87
C GLU A 143 15.94 7.70 4.29
N TRP A 144 14.93 8.05 3.51
CA TRP A 144 13.53 7.77 3.77
C TRP A 144 13.02 6.68 2.85
N GLU A 145 12.01 5.95 3.30
CA GLU A 145 11.30 4.95 2.53
C GLU A 145 9.79 5.01 2.80
N LEU A 146 9.02 4.65 1.79
CA LEU A 146 7.62 4.26 1.95
C LEU A 146 7.60 2.77 2.29
N TYR A 147 7.33 2.47 3.55
CA TYR A 147 7.27 1.11 4.07
C TYR A 147 5.82 0.64 4.19
N GLU A 148 5.52 -0.50 3.60
CA GLU A 148 4.20 -1.10 3.60
C GLU A 148 4.24 -2.47 4.28
N GLU A 149 3.31 -2.69 5.21
CA GLU A 149 3.03 -3.99 5.79
C GLU A 149 1.64 -4.45 5.37
N VAL A 150 1.54 -5.67 4.84
CA VAL A 150 0.28 -6.24 4.36
C VAL A 150 0.04 -7.56 5.07
N LEU A 151 -1.13 -7.69 5.70
CA LEU A 151 -1.63 -8.95 6.22
C LEU A 151 -2.84 -9.37 5.39
N THR A 152 -2.78 -10.55 4.79
CA THR A 152 -3.89 -11.14 4.06
C THR A 152 -4.41 -12.36 4.78
N ASP A 153 -5.73 -12.45 4.95
CA ASP A 153 -6.42 -13.59 5.53
C ASP A 153 -7.49 -14.12 4.56
N ALA A 154 -7.38 -15.41 4.22
CA ALA A 154 -8.23 -16.03 3.22
C ALA A 154 -8.47 -17.52 3.50
N ASN A 155 -9.35 -18.16 2.73
CA ASN A 155 -9.47 -19.61 2.74
C ASN A 155 -8.13 -20.27 2.35
N THR A 156 -7.68 -21.28 3.09
CA THR A 156 -6.40 -21.96 2.86
C THR A 156 -6.22 -22.47 1.41
N MET A 157 -7.29 -22.91 0.76
CA MET A 157 -7.23 -23.38 -0.64
C MET A 157 -6.93 -22.24 -1.63
N LEU A 158 -7.41 -21.03 -1.35
CA LEU A 158 -7.19 -19.85 -2.20
C LEU A 158 -5.83 -19.19 -1.93
N MET A 159 -5.31 -19.33 -0.71
CA MET A 159 -4.16 -18.56 -0.24
C MET A 159 -2.94 -18.61 -1.16
N ARG A 160 -2.63 -19.75 -1.79
CA ARG A 160 -1.47 -19.85 -2.72
C ARG A 160 -1.57 -18.90 -3.91
N PHE A 161 -2.77 -18.67 -4.43
CA PHE A 161 -3.01 -17.76 -5.55
C PHE A 161 -3.15 -16.31 -5.06
N THR A 162 -3.83 -16.13 -3.94
CA THR A 162 -4.01 -14.83 -3.30
C THR A 162 -2.68 -14.22 -2.90
N ALA A 163 -1.82 -14.95 -2.18
CA ALA A 163 -0.50 -14.47 -1.73
C ALA A 163 0.35 -13.93 -2.89
N ARG A 164 0.48 -14.69 -3.98
CA ARG A 164 1.23 -14.25 -5.17
C ARG A 164 0.65 -12.98 -5.81
N SER A 165 -0.68 -12.87 -5.80
CA SER A 165 -1.35 -11.69 -6.36
C SER A 165 -1.14 -10.48 -5.46
N VAL A 166 -1.28 -10.65 -4.14
CA VAL A 166 -1.04 -9.63 -3.12
C VAL A 166 0.40 -9.13 -3.20
N ASP A 167 1.40 -10.03 -3.16
CA ASP A 167 2.81 -9.66 -3.24
C ASP A 167 3.10 -8.78 -4.46
N ARG A 168 2.58 -9.17 -5.63
CA ARG A 168 2.74 -8.42 -6.88
C ARG A 168 2.03 -7.06 -6.85
N ILE A 169 0.75 -7.05 -6.44
CA ILE A 169 -0.10 -5.85 -6.48
C ILE A 169 0.44 -4.80 -5.51
N HIS A 170 0.75 -5.18 -4.27
CA HIS A 170 1.23 -4.25 -3.25
C HIS A 170 2.61 -3.69 -3.58
N ASN A 171 3.52 -4.52 -4.12
CA ASN A 171 4.79 -4.02 -4.66
C ASN A 171 4.58 -2.97 -5.76
N GLN A 172 3.66 -3.22 -6.70
CA GLN A 172 3.35 -2.30 -7.79
C GLN A 172 2.69 -1.01 -7.31
N ILE A 173 1.70 -1.09 -6.42
CA ILE A 173 1.00 0.10 -5.89
C ILE A 173 2.00 0.97 -5.13
N THR A 174 2.80 0.38 -4.25
CA THR A 174 3.72 1.15 -3.41
C THR A 174 4.84 1.80 -4.23
N GLN A 175 5.36 1.12 -5.26
CA GLN A 175 6.28 1.75 -6.21
C GLN A 175 5.61 2.92 -6.95
N ARG A 176 4.40 2.71 -7.49
CA ARG A 176 3.67 3.75 -8.24
C ARG A 176 3.30 4.96 -7.38
N LEU A 177 3.01 4.76 -6.09
CA LEU A 177 2.76 5.86 -5.16
C LEU A 177 3.98 6.78 -5.10
N VAL A 178 5.18 6.22 -4.92
CA VAL A 178 6.43 6.98 -4.89
C VAL A 178 6.71 7.64 -6.24
N ASP A 179 6.57 6.90 -7.34
CA ASP A 179 6.81 7.43 -8.69
C ASP A 179 5.88 8.62 -9.01
N GLU A 180 4.60 8.51 -8.65
CA GLU A 180 3.60 9.52 -8.95
C GLU A 180 3.77 10.78 -8.09
N VAL A 181 4.01 10.64 -6.78
CA VAL A 181 4.25 11.80 -5.92
C VAL A 181 5.55 12.51 -6.30
N CYS A 182 6.59 11.75 -6.66
CA CYS A 182 7.85 12.27 -7.18
C CYS A 182 7.59 13.11 -8.43
N LYS A 183 6.94 12.52 -9.42
CA LYS A 183 6.59 13.22 -10.66
C LYS A 183 5.76 14.48 -10.39
N SER A 184 4.67 14.36 -9.64
CA SER A 184 3.74 15.46 -9.37
C SER A 184 4.37 16.60 -8.58
N TYR A 185 5.31 16.29 -7.69
CA TYR A 185 6.06 17.28 -6.92
C TYR A 185 7.04 18.06 -7.81
N PHE A 186 7.83 17.37 -8.63
CA PHE A 186 8.82 18.02 -9.49
C PHE A 186 8.20 18.75 -10.70
N ASP A 187 7.04 18.28 -11.17
CA ASP A 187 6.27 18.94 -12.23
C ASP A 187 5.42 20.12 -11.69
N GLY A 188 5.31 20.27 -10.36
CA GLY A 188 4.54 21.35 -9.72
C GLY A 188 3.01 21.19 -9.81
N THR A 189 2.52 19.98 -10.07
CA THR A 189 1.08 19.67 -10.26
C THR A 189 0.41 19.09 -9.03
N LEU A 190 1.15 18.85 -7.94
CA LEU A 190 0.61 18.20 -6.73
C LEU A 190 -0.54 18.98 -6.04
N TYR A 191 -0.61 20.29 -6.24
CA TYR A 191 -1.58 21.18 -5.60
C TYR A 191 -2.58 21.84 -6.58
N GLN A 192 -2.62 21.38 -7.83
CA GLN A 192 -3.55 21.87 -8.86
C GLN A 192 -4.79 20.99 -8.93
#